data_AF-A0A563W3J1-F1
#
_entry.id   AF-A0A563W3J1-F1
#
_cell.length_a   1.000
_cell.length_b   1.000
_cell.length_c   1.000
_cell.angle_alpha   90.00
_cell.angle_beta   90.00
_cell.angle_gamma   90.00
#
_symmetry.space_group_name_H-M   'P 1'
#
loop_
_entity.id
_entity.type
_entity.pdbx_description
1 polymer ?
#
loop_
_entity_poly.entity_id
_entity_poly.type
_entity_poly.pdbx_seq_one_letter_code
_entity_poly.pdbx_strand_id
1 'polypeptide(L)'
;MELTLTQEKSLTGSNLSIPQKSLITIEDSALNSFKSFWFSVCFVGYMDMYSDLETVANYLNAHDDWFSRCAQPMNVEPLNNNGYVLNIGRFASLGYEVEPKIAVTLDPPENNLYVMRTVPIPNYVAPGYEVQYKAIMELAETSAEEVKEQSQKKIFAKKLSIPSTMTRG
;
A
#
# COMPACT_ATOMS: atom_id res chain seq x y z
N MET A 1 64.83 36.43 32.08
CA MET A 1 64.34 35.95 33.39
C MET A 1 63.03 36.66 33.63
N GLU A 2 61.93 36.10 33.11
CA GLU A 2 60.58 36.60 33.39
C GLU A 2 59.84 35.52 34.18
N LEU A 3 59.29 35.93 35.31
CA LEU A 3 58.44 35.14 36.20
C LEU A 3 57.00 35.43 35.82
N THR A 4 56.19 34.39 35.59
CA THR A 4 54.76 34.51 35.86
C THR A 4 54.16 33.17 36.28
N LEU A 5 53.72 33.13 37.53
CA LEU A 5 52.72 32.21 38.08
C LEU A 5 51.33 32.77 37.76
N THR A 6 50.43 31.95 37.22
CA THR A 6 48.99 32.04 37.50
C THR A 6 48.31 30.69 37.22
N GLN A 7 48.19 29.92 38.29
CA GLN A 7 46.96 29.36 38.89
C GLN A 7 45.92 28.58 38.05
N GLU A 8 45.63 27.39 38.59
CA GLU A 8 44.65 26.37 38.23
C GLU A 8 43.18 26.74 38.50
N LYS A 9 42.26 26.18 37.69
CA LYS A 9 40.99 25.47 38.03
C LYS A 9 40.13 25.38 36.74
N SER A 10 39.34 24.35 36.43
CA SER A 10 38.69 23.30 37.22
C SER A 10 38.39 22.12 36.30
N LEU A 11 38.45 20.90 36.85
CA LEU A 11 38.08 19.67 36.16
C LEU A 11 36.58 19.58 35.87
N THR A 12 36.28 18.87 34.78
CA THR A 12 35.29 17.79 34.63
C THR A 12 34.32 17.99 33.44
N GLY A 13 34.31 17.01 32.55
CA GLY A 13 33.42 16.97 31.39
C GLY A 13 33.98 16.04 30.33
N SER A 14 33.80 14.74 30.57
CA SER A 14 34.15 13.64 29.68
C SER A 14 33.78 13.89 28.21
N ASN A 15 34.73 13.57 27.32
CA ASN A 15 34.58 13.48 25.87
C ASN A 15 33.27 12.77 25.46
N LEU A 16 32.40 13.50 24.75
CA LEU A 16 31.49 12.89 23.79
C LEU A 16 31.67 13.63 22.47
N SER A 17 32.51 13.08 21.60
CA SER A 17 32.69 13.56 20.24
C SER A 17 31.39 13.38 19.47
N ILE A 18 30.72 14.49 19.17
CA ILE A 18 29.64 14.52 18.19
C ILE A 18 30.30 14.32 16.83
N PRO A 19 30.02 13.24 16.07
CA PRO A 19 30.54 13.12 14.73
C PRO A 19 29.95 14.23 13.87
N GLN A 20 30.82 15.11 13.39
CA GLN A 20 30.52 16.16 12.44
C GLN A 20 29.84 15.52 11.22
N LYS A 21 28.58 15.91 10.96
CA LYS A 21 27.80 15.48 9.80
C LYS A 21 28.55 15.92 8.55
N SER A 22 29.25 15.00 7.91
CA SER A 22 29.84 15.25 6.60
C SER A 22 28.69 15.47 5.61
N LEU A 23 28.62 16.68 5.08
CA LEU A 23 27.85 16.98 3.88
C LEU A 23 28.50 16.17 2.76
N ILE A 24 27.79 15.15 2.28
CA ILE A 24 28.19 14.40 1.10
C ILE A 24 27.98 15.35 -0.09
N THR A 25 29.05 15.97 -0.57
CA THR A 25 29.07 16.61 -1.89
C THR A 25 29.05 15.48 -2.91
N ILE A 26 27.88 15.22 -3.50
CA ILE A 26 27.75 14.25 -4.59
C ILE A 26 28.25 14.96 -5.85
N GLU A 27 29.35 14.48 -6.40
CA GLU A 27 29.83 14.89 -7.72
C GLU A 27 28.82 14.43 -8.79
N ASP A 28 28.45 15.34 -9.70
CA ASP A 28 27.39 15.16 -10.71
C ASP A 28 27.56 13.90 -11.60
N SER A 29 28.77 13.35 -11.70
CA SER A 29 29.06 12.12 -12.47
C SER A 29 28.60 10.82 -11.79
N ALA A 30 28.26 10.84 -10.50
CA ALA A 30 27.77 9.67 -9.77
C ALA A 30 26.24 9.44 -9.91
N LEU A 31 25.53 10.36 -10.59
CA LEU A 31 24.07 10.29 -10.77
C LEU A 31 23.62 9.23 -11.79
N ASN A 32 24.56 8.56 -12.49
CA ASN A 32 24.26 7.78 -13.70
C ASN A 32 24.15 6.25 -13.49
N SER A 33 23.90 5.81 -12.25
CA SER A 33 23.60 4.41 -11.94
C SER A 33 22.43 4.32 -10.96
N PHE A 34 21.27 4.87 -11.33
CA PHE A 34 20.04 4.51 -10.63
C PHE A 34 19.69 3.08 -11.00
N LYS A 35 20.09 2.14 -10.15
CA LYS A 35 19.66 0.76 -10.24
C LYS A 35 18.17 0.70 -9.88
N SER A 36 17.31 0.56 -10.89
CA SER A 36 15.88 0.34 -10.67
C SER A 36 15.65 -1.03 -10.03
N PHE A 37 14.80 -1.06 -9.00
CA PHE A 37 14.33 -2.29 -8.38
C PHE A 37 12.88 -2.51 -8.75
N TRP A 38 12.54 -3.73 -9.14
CA TRP A 38 11.18 -4.12 -9.50
C TRP A 38 10.67 -5.16 -8.52
N PHE A 39 9.48 -4.90 -7.98
CA PHE A 39 8.77 -5.83 -7.11
C PHE A 39 7.42 -6.14 -7.76
N SER A 40 7.07 -7.41 -7.83
CA SER A 40 5.80 -7.87 -8.40
C SER A 40 5.12 -8.78 -7.41
N VAL A 41 3.86 -8.50 -7.14
CA VAL A 41 2.99 -9.33 -6.30
C VAL A 41 1.74 -9.64 -7.09
N CYS A 42 1.31 -10.90 -7.04
CA CYS A 42 0.02 -11.33 -7.54
C CYS A 42 -0.70 -12.04 -6.39
N PHE A 43 -1.97 -11.71 -6.21
CA PHE A 43 -2.83 -12.31 -5.21
C PHE A 43 -4.20 -12.57 -5.82
N VAL A 44 -4.80 -13.70 -5.44
CA VAL A 44 -6.16 -14.06 -5.82
C VAL A 44 -6.94 -14.33 -4.55
N GLY A 45 -8.03 -13.58 -4.37
CA GLY A 45 -8.96 -13.71 -3.26
C GLY A 45 -10.33 -14.19 -3.73
N TYR A 46 -11.15 -14.61 -2.77
CA TYR A 46 -12.56 -14.92 -2.95
C TYR A 46 -13.31 -14.34 -1.75
N MET A 47 -14.50 -13.78 -1.98
CA MET A 47 -15.36 -13.21 -0.95
C MET A 47 -16.78 -13.73 -1.19
N ASP A 48 -17.44 -14.23 -0.14
CA ASP A 48 -18.81 -14.71 -0.23
C ASP A 48 -19.76 -13.56 0.11
N MET A 49 -20.62 -13.17 -0.84
CA MET A 49 -21.64 -12.15 -0.62
C MET A 49 -23.01 -12.80 -0.49
N TYR A 50 -23.65 -12.65 0.67
CA TYR A 50 -24.89 -13.33 1.01
C TYR A 50 -26.14 -12.58 0.50
N SER A 51 -26.20 -12.38 -0.82
CA SER A 51 -27.38 -11.83 -1.52
C SER A 51 -27.41 -12.35 -2.95
N ASP A 52 -28.52 -12.14 -3.64
CA ASP A 52 -28.63 -12.37 -5.08
C ASP A 52 -27.66 -11.49 -5.88
N LEU A 53 -27.36 -11.94 -7.11
CA LEU A 53 -26.42 -11.29 -8.02
C LEU A 53 -26.72 -9.80 -8.25
N GLU A 54 -28.00 -9.44 -8.44
CA GLU A 54 -28.42 -8.08 -8.78
C GLU A 54 -28.19 -7.12 -7.61
N THR A 55 -28.60 -7.53 -6.40
CA THR A 55 -28.38 -6.75 -5.18
C THR A 55 -26.89 -6.51 -4.93
N VAL A 56 -26.07 -7.55 -5.10
CA VAL A 56 -24.61 -7.42 -4.94
C VAL A 56 -24.01 -6.49 -6.00
N ALA A 57 -24.41 -6.65 -7.27
CA ALA A 57 -23.92 -5.81 -8.35
C ALA A 57 -24.28 -4.33 -8.11
N ASN A 58 -25.51 -4.06 -7.68
CA ASN A 58 -25.95 -2.70 -7.34
C ASN A 58 -25.12 -2.09 -6.20
N TYR A 59 -24.81 -2.88 -5.16
CA TYR A 59 -23.91 -2.44 -4.10
C TYR A 59 -22.51 -2.12 -4.63
N LEU A 60 -21.91 -3.00 -5.43
CA LEU A 60 -20.57 -2.80 -5.98
C LEU A 60 -20.50 -1.61 -6.94
N ASN A 61 -21.58 -1.33 -7.68
CA ASN A 61 -21.67 -0.19 -8.58
C ASN A 61 -21.73 1.15 -7.85
N ALA A 62 -22.27 1.18 -6.63
CA ALA A 62 -22.30 2.37 -5.75
C ALA A 62 -20.95 2.55 -5.01
N HIS A 63 -19.84 2.43 -5.74
CA HIS A 63 -18.49 2.46 -5.15
C HIS A 63 -18.09 3.82 -4.59
N ASP A 64 -18.68 4.90 -5.09
CA ASP A 64 -18.59 6.25 -4.50
C ASP A 64 -19.02 6.27 -3.04
N ASP A 65 -20.01 5.45 -2.66
CA ASP A 65 -20.45 5.35 -1.28
C ASP A 65 -19.43 4.60 -0.41
N TRP A 66 -18.83 3.50 -0.87
CA TRP A 66 -18.09 2.59 0.01
C TRP A 66 -16.57 2.55 -0.18
N PHE A 67 -16.03 2.93 -1.34
CA PHE A 67 -14.62 2.71 -1.69
C PHE A 67 -13.66 3.35 -0.67
N SER A 68 -13.84 4.64 -0.39
CA SER A 68 -12.98 5.38 0.56
C SER A 68 -13.07 4.84 1.99
N ARG A 69 -14.21 4.26 2.38
CA ARG A 69 -14.35 3.60 3.69
C ARG A 69 -13.59 2.29 3.74
N CYS A 70 -13.70 1.47 2.69
CA CYS A 70 -13.04 0.18 2.61
C CYS A 70 -11.53 0.27 2.38
N ALA A 71 -11.05 1.38 1.81
CA ALA A 71 -9.63 1.60 1.57
C ALA A 71 -8.83 2.01 2.82
N GLN A 72 -9.47 2.24 3.96
CA GLN A 72 -8.77 2.48 5.23
C GLN A 72 -7.82 1.30 5.54
N PRO A 73 -6.58 1.54 6.01
CA PRO A 73 -6.08 2.82 6.54
C PRO A 73 -5.42 3.74 5.49
N MET A 74 -5.54 3.48 4.19
CA MET A 74 -5.01 4.38 3.15
C MET A 74 -5.79 5.70 3.13
N ASN A 75 -5.10 6.81 2.81
CA ASN A 75 -5.78 8.08 2.52
C ASN A 75 -6.29 8.06 1.08
N VAL A 76 -7.58 8.35 0.88
CA VAL A 76 -8.24 8.27 -0.42
C VAL A 76 -8.99 9.55 -0.73
N GLU A 77 -8.74 10.10 -1.92
CA GLU A 77 -9.42 11.29 -2.45
C GLU A 77 -10.08 10.95 -3.80
N PRO A 78 -11.34 11.36 -4.04
CA PRO A 78 -11.96 11.21 -5.35
C PRO A 78 -11.19 11.99 -6.43
N LEU A 79 -10.99 11.38 -7.60
CA LEU A 79 -10.37 11.99 -8.78
C LEU A 79 -11.43 12.42 -9.81
N ASN A 80 -12.40 11.55 -10.07
CA ASN A 80 -13.57 11.77 -10.94
C ASN A 80 -14.65 10.75 -10.52
N ASN A 81 -15.73 10.62 -11.30
CA ASN A 81 -16.85 9.73 -10.99
C ASN A 81 -16.45 8.29 -10.66
N ASN A 82 -15.37 7.78 -11.26
CA ASN A 82 -14.93 6.39 -11.14
C ASN A 82 -13.49 6.26 -10.63
N GLY A 83 -12.86 7.38 -10.31
CA GLY A 83 -11.43 7.47 -10.06
C GLY A 83 -11.12 7.90 -8.64
N TYR A 84 -10.03 7.37 -8.09
CA TYR A 84 -9.57 7.66 -6.73
C TYR A 84 -8.05 7.80 -6.71
N VAL A 85 -7.55 8.77 -5.95
CA VAL A 85 -6.14 8.92 -5.59
C VAL A 85 -5.93 8.28 -4.22
N LEU A 86 -4.97 7.36 -4.12
CA LEU A 86 -4.62 6.65 -2.89
C LEU A 86 -3.18 6.97 -2.48
N ASN A 87 -2.97 7.30 -1.22
CA ASN A 87 -1.65 7.21 -0.58
C ASN A 87 -1.54 5.82 0.07
N ILE A 88 -0.69 4.95 -0.49
CA ILE A 88 -0.60 3.53 -0.11
C ILE A 88 -0.02 3.37 1.31
N GLY A 89 0.84 4.30 1.72
CA GLY A 89 1.54 4.30 3.01
C GLY A 89 3.01 4.64 2.86
N ARG A 90 3.74 4.76 3.98
CA ARG A 90 5.17 5.06 3.98
C ARG A 90 6.00 3.78 3.91
N PHE A 91 6.92 3.73 2.96
CA PHE A 91 7.86 2.63 2.76
C PHE A 91 9.28 3.17 2.86
N ALA A 92 10.11 2.53 3.68
CA ALA A 92 11.51 2.89 3.84
C ALA A 92 12.40 1.64 3.72
N SER A 93 13.46 1.72 2.92
CA SER A 93 14.49 0.68 2.81
C SER A 93 15.78 1.27 2.26
N LEU A 94 16.94 0.77 2.74
CA LEU A 94 18.28 1.16 2.24
C LEU A 94 18.53 2.69 2.19
N GLY A 95 17.97 3.44 3.13
CA GLY A 95 18.11 4.90 3.17
C GLY A 95 17.21 5.67 2.20
N TYR A 96 16.31 4.99 1.50
CA TYR A 96 15.26 5.57 0.67
C TYR A 96 13.92 5.46 1.39
N GLU A 97 13.18 6.57 1.45
CA GLU A 97 11.83 6.62 2.03
C GLU A 97 10.88 7.28 1.05
N VAL A 98 9.74 6.63 0.78
CA VAL A 98 8.69 7.14 -0.10
C VAL A 98 7.32 6.86 0.48
N GLU A 99 6.37 7.72 0.15
CA GLU A 99 4.94 7.52 0.38
C GLU A 99 4.25 7.45 -0.98
N PRO A 100 4.12 6.26 -1.60
CA PRO A 100 3.60 6.14 -2.94
C PRO A 100 2.14 6.59 -3.02
N LYS A 101 1.93 7.56 -3.90
CA LYS A 101 0.63 8.01 -4.37
C LYS A 101 0.33 7.42 -5.74
N ILE A 102 -0.86 6.84 -5.89
CA ILE A 102 -1.38 6.30 -7.16
C ILE A 102 -2.78 6.83 -7.42
N ALA A 103 -3.20 6.93 -8.68
CA ALA A 103 -4.60 7.02 -9.02
C ALA A 103 -5.06 5.71 -9.63
N VAL A 104 -6.26 5.27 -9.27
CA VAL A 104 -6.93 4.12 -9.87
C VAL A 104 -8.28 4.56 -10.44
N THR A 105 -8.76 3.84 -11.45
CA THR A 105 -10.13 3.95 -11.94
C THR A 105 -10.82 2.60 -11.82
N LEU A 106 -12.09 2.62 -11.44
CA LEU A 106 -13.00 1.48 -11.51
C LEU A 106 -13.74 1.57 -12.83
N ASP A 107 -13.36 0.74 -13.79
CA ASP A 107 -14.05 0.73 -15.09
C ASP A 107 -15.50 0.25 -14.88
N PRO A 108 -16.49 0.79 -15.63
CA PRO A 108 -17.85 0.27 -15.59
C PRO A 108 -17.85 -1.25 -15.81
N PRO A 109 -18.60 -2.04 -15.02
CA PRO A 109 -18.53 -3.48 -15.13
C PRO A 109 -19.11 -3.97 -16.45
N GLU A 110 -18.47 -4.98 -17.02
CA GLU A 110 -18.94 -5.67 -18.22
C GLU A 110 -19.18 -7.14 -17.90
N ASN A 111 -20.42 -7.63 -18.07
CA ASN A 111 -20.77 -9.02 -17.78
C ASN A 111 -20.32 -9.50 -16.39
N ASN A 112 -20.57 -8.69 -15.36
CA ASN A 112 -20.16 -8.94 -13.96
C ASN A 112 -18.63 -8.99 -13.73
N LEU A 113 -17.84 -8.50 -14.68
CA LEU A 113 -16.40 -8.33 -14.56
C LEU A 113 -16.09 -6.88 -14.15
N TYR A 114 -15.52 -6.73 -12.96
CA TYR A 114 -15.09 -5.45 -12.40
C TYR A 114 -13.59 -5.32 -12.56
N VAL A 115 -13.14 -4.24 -13.20
CA VAL A 115 -11.73 -3.97 -13.42
C VAL A 115 -11.33 -2.67 -12.74
N MET A 116 -10.23 -2.75 -11.99
CA MET A 116 -9.59 -1.57 -11.40
C MET A 116 -8.14 -1.50 -11.87
N ARG A 117 -7.69 -0.32 -12.27
CA ARG A 117 -6.34 -0.15 -12.82
C ARG A 117 -5.78 1.24 -12.54
N THR A 118 -4.46 1.34 -12.51
CA THR A 118 -3.78 2.65 -12.39
C THR A 118 -4.10 3.56 -13.58
N VAL A 119 -4.29 4.85 -13.30
CA VAL A 119 -4.35 5.94 -14.27
C VAL A 119 -3.38 7.06 -13.89
N PRO A 120 -2.95 7.92 -14.82
CA PRO A 120 -2.10 9.06 -14.50
C PRO A 120 -2.77 10.02 -13.52
N ILE A 121 -2.00 10.55 -12.57
CA ILE A 121 -2.45 11.65 -11.70
C ILE A 121 -2.14 12.97 -12.42
N PRO A 122 -3.14 13.85 -12.66
CA PRO A 122 -2.89 15.14 -13.30
C PRO A 122 -1.88 15.99 -12.50
N ASN A 123 -0.94 16.63 -13.21
CA ASN A 123 0.05 17.54 -12.64
C ASN A 123 0.93 16.94 -11.51
N TYR A 124 1.11 15.62 -11.50
CA TYR A 124 1.94 14.93 -10.52
C TYR A 124 3.02 14.10 -11.20
N VAL A 125 4.25 14.26 -10.73
CA VAL A 125 5.40 13.45 -11.13
C VAL A 125 5.86 12.68 -9.91
N ALA A 126 5.79 11.35 -9.99
CA ALA A 126 6.20 10.48 -8.89
C ALA A 126 7.73 10.60 -8.65
N PRO A 127 8.17 10.84 -7.41
CA PRO A 127 9.59 10.91 -7.09
C PRO A 127 10.20 9.50 -7.06
N GLY A 128 10.85 9.10 -8.15
CA GLY A 128 11.70 7.91 -8.18
C GLY A 128 10.98 6.58 -7.97
N TYR A 129 9.66 6.53 -8.22
CA TYR A 129 8.88 5.29 -8.20
C TYR A 129 7.85 5.28 -9.33
N GLU A 130 7.44 4.07 -9.71
CA GLU A 130 6.29 3.82 -10.58
C GLU A 130 5.50 2.66 -9.97
N VAL A 131 4.17 2.77 -9.95
CA VAL A 131 3.30 1.70 -9.46
C VAL A 131 2.30 1.36 -10.55
N GLN A 132 2.37 0.12 -11.01
CA GLN A 132 1.39 -0.46 -11.92
C GLN A 132 0.50 -1.41 -11.14
N TYR A 133 -0.77 -1.07 -11.05
CA TYR A 133 -1.80 -1.85 -10.37
C TYR A 133 -2.89 -2.25 -11.36
N LYS A 134 -3.31 -3.51 -11.28
CA LYS A 134 -4.47 -4.05 -11.98
C LYS A 134 -5.13 -5.10 -11.11
N ALA A 135 -6.42 -4.95 -10.86
CA ALA A 135 -7.25 -5.94 -10.23
C ALA A 135 -8.45 -6.25 -11.12
N ILE A 136 -8.86 -7.52 -11.08
CA ILE A 136 -10.03 -8.04 -11.78
C ILE A 136 -10.83 -8.84 -10.76
N MET A 137 -12.13 -8.59 -10.69
CA MET A 137 -13.06 -9.34 -9.87
C MET A 137 -14.22 -9.80 -10.76
N GLU A 138 -14.50 -11.09 -10.75
CA GLU A 138 -15.67 -11.68 -11.38
C GLU A 138 -16.73 -11.92 -10.31
N LEU A 139 -17.92 -11.37 -10.52
CA LEU A 139 -19.08 -11.64 -9.68
C LEU A 139 -19.90 -12.77 -10.31
N ALA A 140 -19.96 -13.91 -9.62
CA ALA A 140 -20.70 -15.09 -10.06
C ALA A 140 -21.70 -15.51 -8.97
N GLU A 141 -22.90 -15.91 -9.40
CA GLU A 141 -23.91 -16.48 -8.52
C GLU A 141 -23.62 -17.98 -8.31
N THR A 142 -23.85 -18.48 -7.11
CA THR A 142 -23.60 -19.89 -6.75
C THR A 142 -24.68 -20.34 -5.77
N SER A 143 -25.13 -21.59 -5.89
CA SER A 143 -26.15 -22.13 -4.99
C SER A 143 -25.62 -22.28 -3.56
N ALA A 144 -26.51 -22.19 -2.57
CA ALA A 144 -26.12 -22.33 -1.16
C ALA A 144 -25.48 -23.69 -0.84
N GLU A 145 -25.83 -24.72 -1.61
CA GLU A 145 -25.30 -26.07 -1.54
C GLU A 145 -23.85 -26.14 -2.03
N GLU A 146 -23.52 -25.47 -3.14
CA GLU A 146 -22.18 -25.41 -3.72
C GLU A 146 -21.20 -24.63 -2.84
N VAL A 147 -21.65 -23.54 -2.20
CA VAL A 147 -20.83 -22.76 -1.25
C VAL A 147 -20.34 -23.62 -0.09
N LYS A 148 -21.17 -24.55 0.42
CA LYS A 148 -20.80 -25.45 1.53
C LYS A 148 -19.71 -26.43 1.11
N GLU A 149 -19.74 -26.96 -0.11
CA GLU A 149 -18.77 -27.93 -0.62
C GLU A 149 -17.41 -27.29 -0.92
N GLN A 150 -17.40 -26.08 -1.51
CA GLN A 150 -16.17 -25.37 -1.86
C GLN A 150 -15.44 -24.81 -0.64
N SER A 151 -16.19 -24.34 0.36
CA SER A 151 -15.63 -23.86 1.63
C SER A 151 -14.91 -24.97 2.38
N GLN A 152 -15.45 -26.19 2.35
CA GLN A 152 -14.80 -27.36 2.92
C GLN A 152 -13.50 -27.69 2.16
N LYS A 153 -13.53 -27.75 0.82
CA LYS A 153 -12.34 -28.07 0.01
C LYS A 153 -11.21 -27.02 0.12
N LYS A 154 -11.51 -25.72 0.25
CA LYS A 154 -10.50 -24.64 0.36
C LYS A 154 -9.94 -24.46 1.78
N ILE A 155 -10.70 -24.77 2.83
CA ILE A 155 -10.25 -24.66 4.23
C ILE A 155 -9.28 -25.81 4.60
N PHE A 156 -9.38 -26.99 3.97
CA PHE A 156 -8.50 -28.12 4.28
C PHE A 156 -7.10 -28.10 3.62
N ALA A 157 -6.72 -27.03 2.90
CA ALA A 157 -5.33 -26.84 2.45
C ALA A 157 -4.41 -26.24 3.54
N LYS A 158 -4.93 -25.81 4.69
CA LYS A 158 -4.09 -25.41 5.83
C LYS A 158 -4.75 -25.85 7.13
N LYS A 159 -4.23 -26.96 7.69
CA LYS A 159 -4.65 -27.56 8.96
C LYS A 159 -4.50 -26.53 10.09
N LEU A 160 -5.57 -25.82 10.41
CA LEU A 160 -5.68 -24.96 11.57
C LEU A 160 -6.94 -25.37 12.35
N SER A 161 -6.85 -25.52 13.67
CA SER A 161 -7.98 -25.94 14.52
C SER A 161 -9.03 -24.82 14.57
N ILE A 162 -10.22 -25.10 14.06
CA ILE A 162 -11.31 -24.11 13.95
C ILE A 162 -12.40 -24.42 14.99
N PRO A 163 -12.92 -23.42 15.72
CA PRO A 163 -13.99 -23.60 16.71
C PRO A 163 -15.35 -23.94 16.08
N SER A 164 -16.28 -24.45 16.90
CA SER A 164 -17.56 -25.07 16.49
C SER A 164 -18.61 -24.12 15.89
N THR A 165 -18.30 -22.86 15.64
CA THR A 165 -19.24 -21.89 15.05
C THR A 165 -18.48 -20.76 14.33
N MET A 166 -18.84 -20.45 13.07
CA MET A 166 -18.39 -19.25 12.35
C MET A 166 -19.44 -18.76 11.34
N THR A 167 -19.45 -17.44 11.11
CA THR A 167 -20.29 -16.68 10.15
C THR A 167 -19.34 -15.97 9.17
N ARG A 168 -19.69 -15.83 7.88
CA ARG A 168 -18.77 -15.37 6.82
C ARG A 168 -19.25 -14.08 6.12
N GLY A 169 -18.31 -13.38 5.48
CA GLY A 169 -18.51 -12.23 4.59
C GLY A 169 -17.30 -12.04 3.69
#